data_AF-G4H7U2-F1
#
_entry.id   AF-G4H7U2-F1
#
_cell.length_a   1.000
_cell.length_b   1.000
_cell.length_c   1.000
_cell.angle_alpha   90.00
_cell.angle_beta   90.00
_cell.angle_gamma   90.00
#
_symmetry.space_group_name_H-M   'P 1'
#
loop_
_entity.id
_entity.type
_entity.pdbx_description
1 polymer ?
#
loop_
_entity_poly.entity_id
_entity_poly.type
_entity_poly.pdbx_seq_one_letter_code
_entity_poly.pdbx_strand_id
1 'polypeptide(L)' 'MNEKQEHRPDQSTQEEPTIAPGMETNDDLREEATDEEIQRGDYTEVTQFVIDRTPDDE' A
#
# COMPACT_ATOMS: atom_id res chain seq x y z
N MET A 1 -28.13 28.35 -33.02
CA MET A 1 -28.08 28.10 -31.57
C MET A 1 -27.45 26.71 -31.44
N ASN A 2 -26.12 26.67 -31.36
CA ASN A 2 -25.35 26.36 -30.14
C ASN A 2 -25.56 24.87 -29.79
N GLU A 3 -24.56 24.00 -29.68
CA GLU A 3 -23.36 24.19 -28.85
C GLU A 3 -22.17 23.43 -29.45
N LYS A 4 -21.00 24.08 -29.40
CA LYS A 4 -19.70 23.52 -29.75
C LYS A 4 -19.38 22.39 -28.77
N GLN A 5 -19.18 21.17 -29.27
CA GLN A 5 -18.49 20.13 -28.50
C GLN A 5 -17.00 20.52 -28.48
N GLU A 6 -16.61 21.30 -27.47
CA GLU A 6 -15.22 21.51 -27.12
C GLU A 6 -14.62 20.16 -26.70
N HIS A 7 -13.76 19.62 -27.55
CA HIS A 7 -12.77 18.62 -27.17
C HIS A 7 -11.95 19.21 -26.02
N ARG A 8 -12.28 18.84 -24.78
CA ARG A 8 -11.40 19.09 -23.64
C ARG A 8 -10.15 18.25 -23.90
N PRO A 9 -8.93 18.82 -23.80
CA PRO A 9 -7.73 18.02 -23.95
C PRO A 9 -7.74 16.95 -22.86
N ASP A 10 -7.64 15.69 -23.29
CA ASP A 10 -7.28 14.58 -22.43
C ASP A 10 -5.87 14.87 -21.91
N GLN A 11 -5.80 15.62 -20.81
CA GLN A 11 -4.61 15.71 -20.00
C GLN A 11 -4.65 14.48 -19.10
N SER A 12 -4.41 13.33 -19.71
CA SER A 12 -3.74 12.23 -19.06
C SER A 12 -2.41 12.80 -18.54
N THR A 13 -2.45 13.38 -17.35
CA THR A 13 -1.29 13.38 -16.46
C THR A 13 -0.90 11.92 -16.37
N GLN A 14 0.08 11.53 -17.19
CA GLN A 14 0.75 10.26 -17.09
C GLN A 14 1.50 10.30 -15.76
N GLU A 15 0.78 10.07 -14.66
CA GLU A 15 1.40 9.73 -13.40
C GLU A 15 2.22 8.47 -13.70
N GLU A 16 3.54 8.60 -13.60
CA GLU A 16 4.40 7.44 -13.71
C GLU A 16 3.92 6.42 -12.67
N PRO A 17 3.89 5.12 -13.02
CA PRO A 17 3.42 4.10 -12.09
C PRO A 17 4.28 4.17 -10.82
N THR A 18 3.66 4.56 -9.71
CA THR A 18 4.29 4.49 -8.39
C THR A 18 3.96 3.15 -7.76
N ILE A 19 4.75 2.78 -6.76
CA ILE A 19 4.42 1.63 -5.94
C ILE A 19 3.17 1.99 -5.12
N ALA A 20 2.24 1.04 -4.98
CA ALA A 20 1.03 1.24 -4.21
C ALA A 20 1.37 1.24 -2.71
N PRO A 21 0.77 2.13 -1.89
CA PRO A 21 1.03 2.17 -0.45
C PRO A 21 0.95 0.76 0.17
N GLY A 22 2.05 0.32 0.79
CA GLY A 22 2.19 -1.02 1.39
C GLY A 22 2.87 -2.08 0.51
N MET A 23 3.27 -1.73 -0.72
CA MET A 23 4.13 -2.58 -1.56
C MET A 23 5.63 -2.21 -1.47
N GLU A 24 5.99 -1.03 -0.93
CA GLU A 24 7.37 -0.51 -0.91
C GLU A 24 8.33 -1.34 -0.06
N THR A 25 7.90 -1.80 1.11
CA THR A 25 8.41 -2.95 1.87
C THR A 25 7.35 -3.21 2.94
N ASN A 26 7.19 -4.44 3.41
CA ASN A 26 6.15 -4.76 4.40
C ASN A 26 6.48 -4.25 5.82
N ASP A 27 7.32 -3.22 5.94
CA ASP A 27 7.88 -2.74 7.20
C ASP A 27 6.88 -1.88 8.00
N ASP A 28 5.98 -1.16 7.34
CA ASP A 28 4.96 -0.35 8.01
C ASP A 28 4.00 -1.20 8.86
N LEU A 29 3.78 -2.47 8.48
CA LEU A 29 2.96 -3.42 9.24
C LEU A 29 3.72 -4.10 10.38
N ARG A 30 4.98 -3.70 10.62
CA ARG A 30 5.83 -4.23 11.70
C ARG A 30 6.02 -3.25 12.85
N GLU A 31 5.44 -2.06 12.76
CA GLU A 31 5.47 -1.11 13.87
C GLU A 31 4.75 -1.69 15.08
N GLU A 32 5.45 -1.76 16.22
CA GLU A 32 4.87 -2.23 17.47
C GLU A 32 3.98 -1.14 18.06
N ALA A 33 2.76 -1.50 18.46
CA ALA A 33 1.86 -0.59 19.14
C ALA A 33 2.41 -0.22 20.53
N THR A 34 2.27 1.04 20.91
CA THR A 34 2.62 1.50 22.26
C THR A 34 1.59 1.04 23.30
N ASP A 35 1.97 1.03 24.58
CA ASP A 35 1.06 0.67 25.68
C ASP A 35 -0.21 1.53 25.72
N GLU A 36 -0.10 2.83 25.41
CA GLU A 36 -1.23 3.75 25.37
C GLU A 36 -2.19 3.41 24.23
N GLU A 37 -1.67 3.07 23.04
CA GLU A 37 -2.48 2.66 21.90
C GLU A 37 -3.21 1.34 22.15
N ILE A 38 -2.53 0.37 22.78
CA ILE A 38 -3.15 -0.89 23.21
C ILE A 38 -4.28 -0.61 24.19
N GLN A 39 -4.06 0.27 25.18
CA GLN A 39 -5.08 0.61 26.16
C GLN A 39 -6.28 1.35 25.55
N ARG A 40 -6.06 2.17 24.52
CA ARG A 40 -7.13 2.85 23.77
C ARG A 40 -7.82 1.96 22.73
N GLY A 41 -7.22 0.83 22.36
CA GLY A 41 -7.69 -0.04 21.28
C GLY A 41 -7.30 0.45 19.88
N ASP A 42 -6.34 1.37 19.79
CA ASP A 42 -5.84 1.98 18.56
C ASP A 42 -4.73 1.11 17.94
N TYR A 43 -4.99 -0.18 17.75
CA TYR A 43 -4.02 -1.10 17.15
C TYR A 43 -4.71 -2.17 16.30
N THR A 44 -3.94 -2.85 15.46
CA THR A 44 -4.40 -4.01 14.69
C THR A 44 -3.52 -5.20 15.00
N GLU A 45 -4.13 -6.34 15.35
CA GLU A 45 -3.40 -7.58 15.56
C GLU A 45 -2.96 -8.17 14.22
N VAL A 46 -1.66 -8.42 14.07
CA VAL A 46 -1.07 -9.00 12.88
C VAL A 46 -0.28 -10.24 13.25
N THR A 47 -0.33 -11.28 12.41
CA THR A 47 0.45 -12.51 12.58
C THR A 47 1.43 -12.64 11.43
N GLN A 48 2.73 -12.77 11.76
CA GLN A 48 3.77 -12.99 10.75
C GLN A 48 3.95 -14.49 10.50
N PHE A 49 3.76 -14.90 9.24
CA PHE A 49 4.06 -16.26 8.78
C PHE A 49 5.42 -16.27 8.07
N VAL A 50 6.39 -17.00 8.62
CA VAL A 50 7.72 -17.15 8.04
C VAL A 50 7.88 -18.58 7.53
N ILE A 51 8.21 -18.73 6.24
CA ILE A 51 8.57 -20.02 5.65
C ILE A 51 10.08 -20.06 5.50
N ASP A 52 10.75 -20.86 6.33
CA ASP A 52 12.16 -21.18 6.14
C ASP A 52 12.27 -22.34 5.14
N ARG A 53 12.65 -22.04 3.91
CA ARG A 53 12.91 -23.06 2.88
C ARG A 53 14.41 -23.32 2.85
N THR A 54 14.80 -24.53 3.20
CA THR A 54 16.10 -25.06 2.76
C THR A 54 16.03 -25.19 1.24
N PRO A 55 16.98 -24.63 0.45
CA PRO A 55 16.98 -24.89 -0.98
C PRO A 55 17.07 -26.40 -1.20
N ASP A 56 16.18 -26.97 -2.01
CA ASP A 56 16.34 -28.34 -2.46
C ASP A 56 17.72 -28.46 -3.13
N ASP A 57 18.54 -29.40 -2.66
CA ASP A 57 19.76 -29.82 -3.35
C ASP A 57 19.36 -30.46 -4.69
N GLU A 58 19.24 -29.66 -5.75
CA GLU A 58 19.17 -30.11 -7.15
C GLU A 58 20.48 -29.84 -7.91
#